data_AF-A0A2M7PLP5-F1
#
_entry.id   AF-A0A2M7PLP5-F1
#
_cell.length_a   1.000
_cell.length_b   1.000
_cell.length_c   1.000
_cell.angle_alpha   90.00
_cell.angle_beta   90.00
_cell.angle_gamma   90.00
#
_symmetry.space_group_name_H-M   'P 1'
#
loop_
_entity.id
_entity.type
_entity.pdbx_description
1 polymer ?
#
loop_
_entity_poly.entity_id
_entity_poly.type
_entity_poly.pdbx_seq_one_letter_code
_entity_poly.pdbx_strand_id
1 'polypeptide(L)'
;MKIRNPSASGRFFVNLLKKKVNKYVISLLFAQLLILQVFSQVETAVKNTNPGIRIMFYNVENYFDAEVDTSLSYNEFTPGGDLHWTSRKVEAKRNALYRVITALGGWSSPTIIGMV
;
A
#
# COMPACT_ATOMS: atom_id res chain seq x y z
N MET A 1 53.70 -37.11 -13.61
CA MET A 1 52.99 -35.85 -13.30
C MET A 1 53.12 -35.59 -11.79
N LYS A 2 53.96 -34.62 -11.39
CA LYS A 2 54.26 -34.37 -9.96
C LYS A 2 53.17 -33.48 -9.37
N ILE A 3 52.32 -34.03 -8.51
CA ILE A 3 51.27 -33.27 -7.81
C ILE A 3 51.98 -32.22 -6.95
N ARG A 4 51.77 -30.93 -7.23
CA ARG A 4 52.37 -29.84 -6.45
C ARG A 4 51.82 -29.92 -5.02
N ASN A 5 52.71 -29.89 -4.04
CA ASN A 5 52.31 -29.77 -2.64
C ASN A 5 51.48 -28.49 -2.47
N PRO A 6 50.30 -28.55 -1.83
CA PRO A 6 49.45 -27.37 -1.67
C PRO A 6 50.19 -26.29 -0.87
N SER A 7 50.00 -25.03 -1.26
CA SER A 7 50.56 -23.85 -0.59
C SER A 7 50.15 -23.81 0.89
N ALA A 8 50.87 -23.05 1.72
CA ALA A 8 50.55 -22.92 3.14
C ALA A 8 49.09 -22.48 3.37
N SER A 9 48.57 -21.60 2.53
CA SER A 9 47.15 -21.21 2.52
C SER A 9 46.23 -22.37 2.14
N GLY A 10 46.54 -23.13 1.09
CA GLY A 10 45.77 -24.31 0.68
C GLY A 10 45.74 -25.40 1.76
N ARG A 11 46.85 -25.61 2.49
CA ARG A 11 46.91 -26.54 3.63
C ARG A 11 46.05 -26.08 4.80
N PHE A 12 46.00 -24.77 5.07
CA PHE A 12 45.13 -24.21 6.10
C PHE A 12 43.65 -24.44 5.80
N PHE A 13 43.19 -24.16 4.58
CA PHE A 13 41.80 -24.42 4.18
C PHE A 13 41.43 -25.91 4.21
N VAL A 14 42.33 -26.79 3.76
CA VAL A 14 42.12 -28.25 3.84
C VAL A 14 42.03 -28.72 5.29
N ASN A 15 42.86 -28.19 6.18
CA ASN A 15 42.80 -28.52 7.62
C ASN A 15 41.57 -27.92 8.31
N LEU A 16 41.12 -26.74 7.88
CA LEU A 16 39.89 -26.11 8.36
C LEU A 16 38.66 -26.95 7.99
N LEU A 17 38.59 -27.46 6.76
CA LEU A 17 37.50 -28.32 6.27
C LEU A 17 37.51 -29.72 6.91
N LYS A 18 38.69 -30.23 7.29
CA LYS A 18 38.81 -31.52 7.99
C LYS A 18 38.51 -31.43 9.49
N LYS A 19 38.37 -30.23 10.04
CA LYS A 19 38.09 -30.04 11.47
C LYS A 19 36.66 -30.48 11.77
N LYS A 20 36.50 -31.57 12.51
CA LYS A 20 35.20 -32.10 12.91
C LYS A 20 34.51 -31.08 13.83
N VAL A 21 33.53 -30.35 13.30
CA VAL A 21 32.75 -29.39 14.07
C VAL A 21 31.81 -30.16 15.01
N ASN A 22 31.71 -29.71 16.26
CA ASN A 22 30.85 -30.34 17.24
C ASN A 22 29.37 -30.14 16.86
N LYS A 23 28.58 -31.22 16.83
CA LYS A 23 27.15 -31.20 16.50
C LYS A 23 26.35 -30.21 17.36
N TYR A 24 26.74 -29.99 18.62
CA TYR A 24 26.09 -29.03 19.51
C TYR A 24 26.37 -27.57 19.09
N VAL A 25 27.55 -27.29 18.53
CA VAL A 25 27.90 -25.95 18.02
C VAL A 25 27.08 -25.63 16.77
N ILE A 26 26.90 -26.60 15.87
CA ILE A 26 26.04 -26.45 14.69
C ILE A 26 24.58 -26.21 15.13
N SER A 27 24.10 -26.98 16.10
CA SER A 27 22.74 -26.81 16.64
C SER A 27 22.53 -25.44 17.29
N LEU A 28 23.52 -24.91 18.01
CA LEU A 28 23.47 -23.58 18.63
C LEU A 28 23.46 -22.47 17.58
N LEU A 29 24.29 -22.57 16.55
CA LEU A 29 24.31 -21.61 15.44
C LEU A 29 22.99 -21.61 14.67
N PHE A 30 22.38 -22.78 14.48
CA PHE A 30 21.07 -22.91 13.85
C PHE A 30 19.96 -22.29 14.72
N ALA A 31 19.97 -22.54 16.03
CA ALA A 31 19.03 -21.91 16.96
C ALA A 31 19.18 -20.38 16.96
N GLN A 32 20.41 -19.86 16.96
CA GLN A 32 20.67 -18.42 16.84
C GLN A 32 20.11 -17.84 15.53
N LEU A 33 20.26 -18.55 14.41
CA LEU A 33 19.72 -18.13 13.11
C LEU A 33 18.18 -18.09 13.13
N LEU A 34 17.54 -19.09 13.74
CA LEU A 34 16.08 -19.11 13.91
C LEU A 34 15.59 -17.94 14.76
N ILE A 35 16.29 -17.63 15.85
CA ILE A 35 15.96 -16.50 16.72
C ILE A 35 16.05 -15.17 15.95
N LEU A 36 17.09 -14.99 15.12
CA LEU A 36 17.25 -13.80 14.27
C LEU A 36 16.12 -13.65 13.24
N GLN A 37 15.62 -14.76 12.68
CA GLN A 37 14.48 -14.72 11.75
C GLN A 37 13.19 -14.25 12.43
N VAL A 38 12.97 -14.60 13.70
CA VAL A 38 11.79 -14.18 14.46
C VAL A 38 11.83 -12.68 14.79
N PHE A 39 12.98 -12.14 15.19
CA PHE A 39 13.11 -10.71 15.51
C PHE A 39 12.82 -9.78 14.31
N SER A 40 13.16 -10.20 13.09
CA SER A 40 12.86 -9.43 11.87
C SER A 40 11.36 -9.23 11.63
N GLN A 41 10.49 -10.10 12.15
CA GLN A 41 9.04 -10.03 11.94
C GLN A 41 8.34 -9.08 12.93
N VAL A 42 9.01 -8.73 14.04
CA VAL A 42 8.42 -7.87 15.09
C VAL A 42 8.43 -6.40 14.67
N GLU A 43 9.45 -5.96 13.93
CA GLU A 43 9.59 -4.56 13.51
C GLU A 43 8.62 -4.17 12.38
N THR A 44 8.25 -5.13 11.52
CA THR A 44 7.23 -4.94 10.47
C THR A 44 5.82 -4.87 11.03
N ALA A 45 5.52 -5.56 12.14
CA ALA A 45 4.20 -5.49 12.78
C ALA A 45 3.89 -4.07 13.31
N VAL A 46 4.87 -3.36 13.85
CA VAL A 46 4.69 -2.00 14.41
C VAL A 46 4.53 -0.93 13.34
N LYS A 47 5.14 -1.10 12.14
CA LYS A 47 4.90 -0.19 11.00
C LYS A 47 3.50 -0.32 10.38
N ASN A 48 2.79 -1.42 10.64
CA ASN A 48 1.49 -1.71 10.05
C ASN A 48 0.29 -1.32 10.93
N THR A 49 0.49 -0.86 12.17
CA THR A 49 -0.62 -0.55 13.10
C THR A 49 -1.16 0.86 12.99
N ASN A 50 -0.55 1.74 12.19
CA ASN A 50 -1.07 3.09 11.99
C ASN A 50 -1.05 3.44 10.50
N PRO A 51 -2.08 3.07 9.71
CA PRO A 51 -2.15 3.27 8.26
C PRO A 51 -2.22 4.76 7.83
N GLY A 52 -1.85 5.70 8.71
CA GLY A 52 -1.95 7.14 8.50
C GLY A 52 -3.41 7.60 8.38
N ILE A 53 -3.65 8.88 8.64
CA ILE A 53 -4.93 9.51 8.29
C ILE A 53 -4.77 10.09 6.88
N ARG A 54 -5.64 9.68 5.96
CA ARG A 54 -5.71 10.27 4.61
C ARG A 54 -6.89 11.22 4.53
N ILE A 55 -6.62 12.44 4.08
CA ILE A 55 -7.60 13.50 3.90
C ILE A 55 -7.59 13.92 2.43
N MET A 56 -8.75 13.95 1.77
CA MET A 56 -8.87 14.50 0.42
C MET A 56 -9.85 15.67 0.41
N PHE A 57 -9.59 16.64 -0.47
CA PHE A 57 -10.52 17.71 -0.80
C PHE A 57 -10.79 17.65 -2.31
N TYR A 58 -12.06 17.75 -2.69
CA TYR A 58 -12.47 17.69 -4.09
C TYR A 58 -13.52 18.76 -4.37
N ASN A 59 -13.24 19.65 -5.33
CA ASN A 59 -14.23 20.59 -5.84
C ASN A 59 -15.22 19.82 -6.73
N VAL A 60 -16.49 19.81 -6.35
CA VAL A 60 -17.54 19.09 -7.11
C VAL A 60 -18.06 19.91 -8.30
N GLU A 61 -17.59 21.16 -8.44
CA GLU A 61 -18.10 22.16 -9.38
C GLU A 61 -19.64 22.22 -9.25
N ASN A 62 -20.35 22.24 -10.37
CA ASN A 62 -21.81 22.25 -10.44
C ASN A 62 -22.42 20.85 -10.23
N TYR A 63 -22.26 20.21 -9.06
CA TYR A 63 -22.96 18.96 -8.73
C TYR A 63 -24.31 19.26 -8.07
N PHE A 64 -25.23 19.79 -8.86
CA PHE A 64 -26.58 20.14 -8.42
C PHE A 64 -27.57 19.00 -8.63
N ASP A 65 -28.64 19.01 -7.86
CA ASP A 65 -29.83 18.23 -8.13
C ASP A 65 -30.48 18.68 -9.45
N ALA A 66 -31.22 17.78 -10.08
CA ALA A 66 -31.93 18.06 -11.32
C ALA A 66 -33.43 18.24 -11.09
N GLU A 67 -33.86 18.36 -9.84
CA GLU A 67 -35.26 18.50 -9.47
C GLU A 67 -35.68 19.96 -9.62
N VAL A 68 -36.91 20.18 -10.08
CA VAL A 68 -37.45 21.53 -10.19
C VAL A 68 -37.93 21.96 -8.82
N ASP A 69 -37.30 22.98 -8.26
CA ASP A 69 -37.76 23.60 -7.01
C ASP A 69 -38.56 24.87 -7.33
N THR A 70 -39.86 24.80 -7.08
CA THR A 70 -40.78 25.94 -7.30
C THR A 70 -40.58 27.09 -6.31
N SER A 71 -39.82 26.88 -5.22
CA SER A 71 -39.49 27.91 -4.24
C SER A 71 -38.27 28.76 -4.65
N LEU A 72 -37.49 28.30 -5.63
CA LEU A 72 -36.32 29.00 -6.15
C LEU A 72 -36.66 29.76 -7.43
N SER A 73 -36.11 30.97 -7.55
CA SER A 73 -36.30 31.79 -8.75
C SER A 73 -35.46 31.31 -9.95
N TYR A 74 -34.44 30.49 -9.71
CA TYR A 74 -33.56 29.93 -10.72
C TYR A 74 -33.76 28.43 -10.82
N ASN A 75 -33.92 27.95 -12.04
CA ASN A 75 -34.11 26.53 -12.37
C ASN A 75 -33.17 26.11 -13.52
N GLU A 76 -32.04 26.80 -13.70
CA GLU A 76 -31.09 26.58 -14.80
C GLU A 76 -30.54 25.14 -14.81
N PHE A 77 -30.36 24.54 -13.63
CA PHE A 77 -29.94 23.16 -13.43
C PHE A 77 -31.11 22.17 -13.36
N THR A 78 -32.08 22.30 -14.26
CA THR A 78 -33.18 21.33 -14.42
C THR A 78 -33.28 20.85 -15.87
N PRO A 79 -34.03 19.76 -16.16
CA PRO A 79 -34.16 19.27 -17.52
C PRO A 79 -34.77 20.29 -18.49
N GLY A 80 -35.64 21.18 -17.98
CA GLY A 80 -36.28 22.26 -18.74
C GLY A 80 -35.61 23.62 -18.57
N GLY A 81 -34.55 23.72 -17.76
CA GLY A 81 -33.77 24.95 -17.58
C GLY A 81 -32.70 25.14 -18.65
N ASP A 82 -32.07 26.31 -18.64
CA ASP A 82 -31.11 26.72 -19.68
C ASP A 82 -29.95 25.73 -19.87
N LEU A 83 -29.51 25.07 -18.80
CA LEU A 83 -28.38 24.12 -18.85
C LEU A 83 -28.81 22.68 -19.13
N HIS A 84 -30.12 22.44 -19.29
CA HIS A 84 -30.73 21.14 -19.59
C HIS A 84 -30.14 20.04 -18.69
N TRP A 85 -30.09 20.31 -17.39
CA TRP A 85 -29.44 19.44 -16.42
C TRP A 85 -30.36 18.26 -16.11
N THR A 86 -29.94 17.05 -16.47
CA THR A 86 -30.76 15.85 -16.32
C THR A 86 -30.24 14.95 -15.21
N SER A 87 -31.09 14.09 -14.66
CA SER A 87 -30.69 13.07 -13.67
C SER A 87 -29.54 12.19 -14.19
N ARG A 88 -29.43 11.99 -15.50
CA ARG A 88 -28.29 11.31 -16.14
C ARG A 88 -26.97 12.07 -15.98
N LYS A 89 -26.98 13.40 -16.11
CA LYS A 89 -25.79 14.24 -15.87
C LYS A 89 -25.37 14.21 -14.40
N VAL A 90 -26.35 14.25 -13.48
CA VAL A 90 -26.13 14.07 -12.03
C VAL A 90 -25.47 12.73 -11.75
N GLU A 91 -26.04 11.63 -12.26
CA GLU A 91 -25.49 10.29 -12.08
C GLU A 91 -24.08 10.15 -12.68
N ALA A 92 -23.84 10.74 -13.86
CA ALA A 92 -22.52 10.71 -14.47
C ALA A 92 -21.46 11.41 -13.61
N LYS A 93 -21.78 12.58 -13.03
CA LYS A 93 -20.90 13.29 -12.09
C LYS A 93 -20.66 12.48 -10.81
N ARG A 94 -21.72 11.93 -10.23
CA ARG A 94 -21.64 11.06 -9.03
C ARG A 94 -20.73 9.86 -9.27
N ASN A 95 -20.89 9.18 -10.40
CA ASN A 95 -20.07 8.02 -10.77
C ASN A 95 -18.60 8.43 -11.01
N ALA A 96 -18.35 9.62 -11.57
CA ALA A 96 -17.00 10.15 -11.68
C ALA A 96 -16.36 10.40 -10.30
N LEU A 97 -17.10 11.01 -9.38
CA LEU A 97 -16.65 11.23 -8.00
C LEU A 97 -16.32 9.90 -7.29
N TYR A 98 -17.20 8.89 -7.40
CA TYR A 98 -16.94 7.56 -6.84
C TYR A 98 -15.67 6.93 -7.39
N ARG A 99 -15.44 7.02 -8.71
CA ARG A 99 -14.21 6.50 -9.34
C ARG A 99 -12.96 7.18 -8.77
N VAL A 100 -12.97 8.50 -8.58
CA VAL A 100 -11.84 9.24 -8.01
C VAL A 100 -11.56 8.81 -6.57
N ILE A 101 -12.59 8.77 -5.72
CA ILE A 101 -12.46 8.36 -4.31
C ILE A 101 -11.90 6.94 -4.22
N THR A 102 -12.42 6.02 -5.05
CA THR A 102 -12.02 4.61 -5.04
C THR A 102 -10.58 4.43 -5.55
N ALA A 103 -10.22 5.12 -6.63
CA ALA A 103 -8.87 5.09 -7.19
C ALA A 103 -7.83 5.67 -6.22
N LEU A 104 -8.16 6.73 -5.48
CA LEU A 104 -7.30 7.31 -4.45
C LEU A 104 -7.12 6.39 -3.24
N GLY A 105 -8.15 5.62 -2.88
CA GLY A 105 -8.08 4.71 -1.75
C GLY A 105 -7.11 3.52 -1.96
N GLY A 106 -7.02 2.99 -3.16
CA GLY A 106 -6.30 1.73 -3.37
C GLY A 106 -6.79 0.66 -2.39
N TRP A 107 -5.92 0.14 -1.51
CA TRP A 107 -6.27 -0.86 -0.50
C TRP A 107 -6.97 -0.30 0.75
N SER A 108 -7.05 1.02 0.92
CA SER A 108 -7.65 1.64 2.11
C SER A 108 -8.26 3.00 1.73
N SER A 109 -9.53 3.24 2.05
CA SER A 109 -10.19 4.49 1.69
C SER A 109 -9.58 5.72 2.40
N PRO A 110 -9.69 6.95 1.85
CA PRO A 110 -9.50 8.17 2.63
C PRO A 110 -10.38 8.16 3.89
N THR A 111 -9.85 8.67 4.99
CA THR A 111 -10.55 8.75 6.28
C THR A 111 -11.51 9.93 6.31
N ILE A 112 -11.12 11.05 5.69
CA ILE A 112 -11.91 12.28 5.62
C ILE A 112 -11.95 12.74 4.17
N ILE A 113 -13.14 13.10 3.71
CA ILE A 113 -13.40 13.63 2.38
C ILE A 113 -14.12 14.97 2.55
N GLY A 114 -13.45 16.06 2.17
CA GLY A 114 -14.06 17.37 2.02
C GLY A 114 -14.54 17.57 0.59
N MET A 115 -15.77 18.02 0.42
CA MET A 115 -16.31 18.46 -0.86
C MET A 115 -16.49 19.97 -0.79
N VAL A 116 -16.00 20.67 -1.82
CA VAL A 116 -16.10 22.13 -1.98
C VAL A 116 -16.95 22.45 -3.19
#